data_AF-A0A969UNP7-F1
#
_entry.id   AF-A0A969UNP7-F1
#
_cell.length_a   1.000
_cell.length_b   1.000
_cell.length_c   1.000
_cell.angle_alpha   90.00
_cell.angle_beta   90.00
_cell.angle_gamma   90.00
#
_symmetry.space_group_name_H-M   'P 1'
#
loop_
_entity.id
_entity.type
_entity.pdbx_description
1 polymer ?
#
loop_
_entity_poly.entity_id
_entity_poly.type
_entity_poly.pdbx_seq_one_letter_code
_entity_poly.pdbx_strand_id
1 'polypeptide(L)'
;MFSKYPSVLESEAALALIEQFDIRAACMHLIYSAHATQLDRPWEQQFVLNDRQLERYLGLDKNKNLNRQEKLQLMLELAKQPCHLLVYVSYPDQGRIPSFTVSRTWLWEIAEPMLHFQECLQDDSGHSICEQTLVG
;
A
#
# COMPACT_ATOMS: atom_id res chain seq x y z
N MET A 1 10.93 8.79 21.86
CA MET A 1 11.49 7.43 21.77
C MET A 1 10.44 6.58 21.07
N PHE A 2 10.52 6.44 19.75
CA PHE A 2 9.54 5.64 19.00
C PHE A 2 9.87 4.16 19.23
N SER A 3 8.92 3.39 19.75
CA SER A 3 9.09 1.94 19.90
C SER A 3 9.44 1.35 18.54
N LYS A 4 10.59 0.68 18.44
CA LYS A 4 11.08 0.03 17.21
C LYS A 4 10.19 -1.14 16.78
N TYR A 5 9.25 -1.55 17.64
CA TYR A 5 8.35 -2.67 17.41
C TYR A 5 6.90 -2.19 17.45
N PRO A 6 6.08 -2.65 16.51
CA PRO A 6 4.67 -2.31 16.49
C PRO A 6 3.96 -2.86 17.73
N SER A 7 3.30 -1.97 18.46
CA SER A 7 2.41 -2.36 19.55
C SER A 7 1.13 -2.96 18.98
N VAL A 8 0.73 -4.11 19.51
CA VAL A 8 -0.57 -4.71 19.19
C VAL A 8 -1.66 -3.76 19.68
N LEU A 9 -2.66 -3.50 18.86
CA LEU A 9 -3.84 -2.77 19.31
C LEU A 9 -4.57 -3.61 20.37
N GLU A 10 -5.08 -2.94 21.40
CA GLU A 10 -5.97 -3.55 22.39
C GLU A 10 -7.21 -4.16 21.69
N SER A 11 -7.77 -5.24 22.24
CA SER A 11 -8.76 -6.07 21.57
C SER A 11 -9.95 -5.30 20.98
N GLU A 12 -10.47 -4.29 21.68
CA GLU A 12 -11.61 -3.50 21.22
C GLU A 12 -11.23 -2.56 20.05
N ALA A 13 -10.06 -1.92 20.13
CA ALA A 13 -9.54 -1.08 19.06
C ALA A 13 -9.17 -1.90 17.82
N ALA A 14 -8.67 -3.12 18.00
CA ALA A 14 -8.39 -4.04 16.90
C ALA A 14 -9.67 -4.46 16.17
N LEU A 15 -10.74 -4.78 16.89
CA LEU A 15 -12.03 -5.14 16.30
C LEU A 15 -12.65 -3.97 15.54
N ALA A 16 -12.67 -2.77 16.13
CA ALA A 16 -13.17 -1.57 15.46
C ALA A 16 -12.41 -1.23 14.17
N LEU A 17 -11.10 -1.50 14.14
CA LEU A 17 -10.27 -1.31 12.95
C LEU A 17 -10.57 -2.36 11.87
N ILE A 18 -10.78 -3.63 12.25
CA ILE A 18 -11.17 -4.69 11.31
C ILE A 18 -12.55 -4.41 10.71
N GLU A 19 -13.50 -3.87 11.47
CA GLU A 19 -14.83 -3.48 10.95
C GLU A 19 -14.76 -2.39 9.87
N GLN A 20 -13.70 -1.58 9.88
CA GLN A 20 -13.46 -0.55 8.87
C GLN A 20 -12.72 -1.06 7.63
N PHE A 21 -12.30 -2.34 7.62
CA PHE A 21 -11.59 -2.89 6.47
C PHE A 21 -12.51 -3.00 5.26
N ASP A 22 -12.14 -2.27 4.23
CA ASP A 22 -12.81 -2.34 2.94
C ASP A 22 -12.27 -3.55 2.17
N ILE A 23 -13.16 -4.29 1.51
CA ILE A 23 -12.75 -5.45 0.69
C ILE A 23 -11.71 -5.08 -0.38
N ARG A 24 -11.73 -3.82 -0.87
CA ARG A 24 -10.75 -3.30 -1.83
C ARG A 24 -9.35 -3.17 -1.22
N ALA A 25 -9.22 -3.10 0.10
CA ALA A 25 -7.92 -3.17 0.78
C ALA A 25 -7.28 -4.55 0.64
N ALA A 26 -8.07 -5.63 0.58
CA ALA A 26 -7.54 -6.95 0.25
C ALA A 26 -6.98 -6.98 -1.18
N CYS A 27 -7.64 -6.29 -2.13
CA CYS A 27 -7.08 -6.10 -3.47
C CYS A 27 -5.76 -5.32 -3.44
N MET A 28 -5.65 -4.26 -2.63
CA MET A 28 -4.38 -3.53 -2.43
C MET A 28 -3.28 -4.47 -1.92
N HIS A 29 -3.57 -5.30 -0.92
CA HIS A 29 -2.61 -6.29 -0.42
C HIS A 29 -2.11 -7.25 -1.51
N LEU A 30 -3.00 -7.73 -2.38
CA LEU A 30 -2.63 -8.59 -3.51
C LEU A 30 -1.78 -7.86 -4.55
N ILE A 31 -2.08 -6.59 -4.83
CA ILE A 31 -1.27 -5.73 -5.71
C ILE A 31 0.14 -5.59 -5.12
N TYR A 32 0.27 -5.27 -3.83
CA TYR A 32 1.58 -5.12 -3.17
C TYR A 32 2.38 -6.42 -3.24
N SER A 33 1.71 -7.55 -2.98
CA SER A 33 2.32 -8.89 -3.06
C SER A 33 2.82 -9.20 -4.47
N ALA A 34 2.05 -8.85 -5.50
CA ALA A 34 2.44 -9.05 -6.89
C ALA A 34 3.61 -8.16 -7.32
N HIS A 35 3.74 -6.95 -6.76
CA HIS A 35 4.90 -6.10 -6.98
C HIS A 35 6.13 -6.63 -6.25
N ALA A 36 5.98 -7.06 -4.99
CA ALA A 36 7.08 -7.60 -4.20
C ALA A 36 7.71 -8.85 -4.85
N THR A 37 6.93 -9.70 -5.52
CA THR A 37 7.47 -10.88 -6.22
C THR A 37 8.31 -10.54 -7.47
N GLN A 38 8.24 -9.30 -7.96
CA GLN A 38 9.03 -8.82 -9.09
C GLN A 38 10.33 -8.13 -8.67
N LEU A 39 10.52 -7.90 -7.36
CA LEU A 39 11.72 -7.29 -6.81
C LEU A 39 12.79 -8.36 -6.55
N ASP A 40 14.05 -8.02 -6.83
CA ASP A 40 15.19 -8.89 -6.52
C ASP A 40 15.37 -9.04 -5.00
N ARG A 41 15.09 -7.98 -4.25
CA ARG A 41 15.17 -7.92 -2.78
C ARG A 41 13.94 -7.19 -2.21
N PRO A 42 12.79 -7.86 -2.10
CA PRO A 42 11.53 -7.22 -1.69
C PRO A 42 11.53 -6.60 -0.29
N TRP A 43 12.47 -6.99 0.57
CA TRP A 43 12.62 -6.44 1.93
C TRP A 43 13.56 -5.22 2.00
N GLU A 44 14.27 -4.89 0.92
CA GLU A 44 15.18 -3.73 0.81
C GLU A 44 14.69 -2.68 -0.19
N GLN A 45 13.90 -3.11 -1.19
CA GLN A 45 13.50 -2.30 -2.32
C GLN A 45 12.07 -1.78 -2.18
N GLN A 46 11.88 -0.54 -2.64
CA GLN A 46 10.59 0.14 -2.76
C GLN A 46 10.04 -0.05 -4.19
N PHE A 47 8.73 0.00 -4.36
CA PHE A 47 8.02 -0.10 -5.64
C PHE A 47 6.97 0.97 -5.81
N VAL A 48 6.79 1.48 -7.02
CA VAL A 48 5.85 2.58 -7.29
C VAL A 48 4.57 2.06 -7.95
N LEU A 49 3.43 2.25 -7.31
CA LEU A 49 2.09 2.08 -7.85
C LEU A 49 1.68 3.30 -8.69
N ASN A 50 0.73 3.17 -9.61
CA ASN A 50 0.27 4.31 -10.43
C ASN A 50 -1.22 4.55 -10.19
N ASP A 51 -1.61 5.79 -9.92
CA ASP A 51 -2.98 6.17 -9.59
C ASP A 51 -3.99 5.70 -10.65
N ARG A 52 -3.65 5.82 -11.94
CA ARG A 52 -4.53 5.38 -13.04
C ARG A 52 -4.68 3.87 -13.07
N GLN A 53 -3.63 3.13 -12.75
CA GLN A 53 -3.69 1.67 -12.67
C GLN A 53 -4.49 1.23 -11.44
N LEU A 54 -4.28 1.89 -10.29
CA LEU A 54 -5.04 1.64 -9.07
C LEU A 54 -6.53 1.95 -9.26
N GLU A 55 -6.89 3.05 -9.92
CA GLU A 55 -8.29 3.36 -10.23
C GLU A 55 -8.95 2.21 -11.01
N ARG A 56 -8.23 1.59 -11.95
CA ARG A 56 -8.73 0.45 -12.74
C ARG A 56 -8.80 -0.83 -11.91
N TYR A 57 -7.76 -1.14 -11.13
CA TYR A 57 -7.72 -2.35 -10.31
C TYR A 57 -8.75 -2.32 -9.18
N LEU A 58 -9.05 -1.14 -8.64
CA LEU A 58 -10.03 -0.92 -7.58
C LEU A 58 -11.45 -0.62 -8.11
N GLY A 59 -11.63 -0.54 -9.44
CA GLY A 59 -12.90 -0.25 -10.10
C GLY A 59 -13.45 1.17 -9.86
N LEU A 60 -12.58 2.11 -9.49
CA LEU A 60 -12.94 3.52 -9.28
C LEU A 60 -13.10 4.29 -10.59
N ASP A 61 -12.52 3.80 -11.68
CA ASP A 61 -12.69 4.34 -13.04
C ASP A 61 -14.16 4.37 -13.47
N LYS A 62 -14.95 3.38 -13.04
CA LYS A 62 -16.39 3.25 -13.33
C LYS A 62 -17.28 4.09 -12.40
N ASN A 63 -16.76 4.57 -11.28
CA ASN A 63 -17.53 5.35 -10.32
C ASN A 63 -17.54 6.83 -10.74
N LYS A 64 -18.68 7.30 -11.25
CA LYS A 64 -18.89 8.69 -11.68
C LYS A 64 -19.31 9.63 -10.54
N ASN A 65 -19.59 9.11 -9.35
CA ASN A 65 -20.04 9.90 -8.21
C ASN A 65 -18.90 10.57 -7.46
N LEU A 66 -17.66 10.10 -7.66
CA LEU A 66 -16.48 10.63 -6.99
C LEU A 66 -15.68 11.50 -7.95
N ASN A 67 -15.35 12.71 -7.50
CA ASN A 67 -14.40 13.58 -8.18
C ASN A 67 -12.96 13.06 -8.00
N ARG A 68 -12.01 13.65 -8.73
CA ARG A 68 -10.60 13.20 -8.71
C ARG A 68 -9.99 13.21 -7.30
N GLN A 69 -10.26 14.24 -6.51
CA GLN A 69 -9.71 14.37 -5.17
C GLN A 69 -10.30 13.31 -4.22
N GLU A 70 -11.60 13.06 -4.31
CA GLU A 70 -12.27 12.02 -3.51
C GLU A 70 -11.75 10.62 -3.85
N LYS A 71 -11.48 10.34 -5.14
CA LYS A 71 -10.84 9.09 -5.56
C LYS A 71 -9.44 8.93 -4.99
N LEU A 72 -8.61 9.97 -5.06
CA LEU A 72 -7.25 9.94 -4.50
C LEU A 72 -7.27 9.72 -2.99
N GLN A 73 -8.16 10.43 -2.27
CA GLN A 73 -8.32 10.25 -0.84
C GLN A 73 -8.75 8.81 -0.50
N LEU A 74 -9.72 8.27 -1.23
CA LEU A 74 -10.17 6.90 -1.04
C LEU A 74 -9.06 5.89 -1.32
N MET A 75 -8.29 6.06 -2.40
CA MET A 75 -7.16 5.18 -2.70
C MET A 75 -6.10 5.23 -1.59
N LEU A 76 -5.80 6.41 -1.05
CA LEU A 76 -4.86 6.56 0.05
C LEU A 76 -5.36 5.85 1.33
N GLU A 77 -6.65 5.98 1.66
CA GLU A 77 -7.23 5.27 2.81
C GLU A 77 -7.19 3.75 2.62
N LEU A 78 -7.56 3.26 1.43
CA LEU A 78 -7.45 1.85 1.07
C LEU A 78 -6.01 1.35 1.11
N ALA A 79 -5.05 2.18 0.69
CA ALA A 79 -3.64 1.84 0.66
C ALA A 79 -3.05 1.63 2.06
N LYS A 80 -3.49 2.42 3.05
CA LYS A 80 -3.02 2.33 4.44
C LYS A 80 -3.55 1.11 5.17
N GLN A 81 -4.73 0.59 4.81
CA GLN A 81 -5.35 -0.51 5.55
C GLN A 81 -4.46 -1.77 5.63
N PRO A 82 -3.83 -2.25 4.54
CA PRO A 82 -2.87 -3.36 4.60
C PRO A 82 -1.64 -3.10 5.49
N CYS A 83 -1.28 -1.84 5.76
CA CYS A 83 -0.15 -1.50 6.65
C CYS A 83 -0.42 -1.85 8.12
N HIS A 84 -1.68 -2.12 8.50
CA HIS A 84 -2.01 -2.62 9.83
C HIS A 84 -1.74 -4.13 9.99
N LEU A 85 -1.30 -4.83 8.93
CA LEU A 85 -0.97 -6.24 9.00
C LEU A 85 0.37 -6.46 9.70
N LEU A 86 0.32 -7.23 10.78
CA LEU A 86 1.49 -7.66 11.53
C LEU A 86 1.88 -9.07 11.14
N VAL A 87 3.15 -9.26 10.82
CA VAL A 87 3.69 -10.58 10.50
C VAL A 87 4.67 -11.03 11.57
N TYR A 88 4.55 -12.29 11.93
CA TYR A 88 5.54 -13.04 12.69
C TYR A 88 5.86 -14.29 11.87
N VAL A 89 7.14 -14.47 11.51
CA VAL A 89 7.56 -15.61 10.71
C VAL A 89 8.44 -16.49 11.57
N SER A 90 8.01 -17.73 11.78
CA SER A 90 8.82 -18.78 12.39
C SER A 90 9.07 -19.84 11.33
N TYR A 91 10.27 -19.85 10.76
CA TYR A 91 10.68 -20.83 9.78
C TYR A 91 11.51 -21.93 10.47
N PRO A 92 11.01 -23.17 10.55
CA PRO A 92 11.76 -24.28 11.14
C PRO A 92 12.91 -24.69 10.21
N ASP A 93 13.89 -25.43 10.75
CA ASP A 93 14.99 -25.94 9.93
C ASP A 93 14.47 -26.93 8.89
N GLN A 94 14.74 -26.64 7.61
CA GLN A 94 14.35 -27.47 6.46
C GLN A 94 15.58 -27.98 5.70
N GLY A 95 16.75 -28.02 6.35
CA GLY A 95 18.02 -28.54 5.83
C GLY A 95 18.71 -27.61 4.84
N ARG A 96 18.03 -27.19 3.77
CA ARG A 96 18.60 -26.22 2.80
C ARG A 96 18.62 -24.78 3.33
N ILE A 97 17.68 -24.46 4.21
CA ILE A 97 17.54 -23.15 4.83
C ILE A 97 17.52 -23.39 6.34
N PRO A 98 18.48 -22.81 7.09
CA PRO A 98 18.50 -22.89 8.55
C PRO A 98 17.21 -22.32 9.15
N SER A 99 16.88 -22.75 10.37
CA SER A 99 15.77 -22.12 11.08
C SER A 99 16.04 -20.63 11.29
N PHE A 100 14.99 -19.83 11.15
CA PHE A 100 15.04 -18.42 11.47
C PHE A 100 13.70 -17.94 11.99
N THR A 101 13.73 -16.82 12.69
CA THR A 101 12.54 -16.16 13.18
C THR A 101 12.64 -14.69 12.87
N VAL A 102 11.59 -14.15 12.25
CA VAL A 102 11.40 -12.71 12.08
C VAL A 102 10.51 -12.24 13.22
N SER A 103 11.03 -11.30 14.00
CA SER A 103 10.26 -10.66 15.06
C SER A 103 9.04 -9.93 14.49
N ARG A 104 8.05 -9.65 15.34
CA ARG A 104 6.81 -9.01 14.90
C ARG A 104 7.13 -7.67 14.22
N THR A 105 6.77 -7.57 12.95
CA THR A 105 7.01 -6.40 12.08
C THR A 105 5.75 -6.08 11.29
N TRP A 106 5.65 -4.82 10.84
CA TRP A 106 4.64 -4.47 9.85
C TRP A 106 4.97 -5.16 8.54
N LEU A 107 3.97 -5.74 7.89
CA LEU A 107 4.16 -6.42 6.61
C LEU A 107 4.40 -5.40 5.48
N TRP A 108 3.71 -4.27 5.53
CA TRP A 108 3.81 -3.19 4.54
C TRP A 108 4.04 -1.87 5.24
N GLU A 109 4.90 -1.04 4.66
CA GLU A 109 5.13 0.33 5.08
C GLU A 109 4.94 1.21 3.85
N ILE A 110 4.13 2.26 3.97
CA ILE A 110 4.03 3.29 2.93
C ILE A 110 5.13 4.31 3.24
N ALA A 111 6.16 4.35 2.40
CA ALA A 111 7.06 5.51 2.36
C ALA A 111 6.21 6.76 2.08
N GLU A 112 6.47 7.87 2.77
CA GLU A 112 5.63 9.08 2.73
C GLU A 112 5.03 9.31 1.33
N PRO A 113 3.69 9.44 1.19
CA PRO A 113 3.09 9.62 -0.12
C PRO A 113 3.61 10.93 -0.70
N MET A 114 4.58 10.85 -1.61
CA MET A 114 4.96 11.98 -2.45
C MET A 114 3.81 12.23 -3.41
N LEU A 115 2.78 12.93 -2.93
CA LEU A 115 1.83 13.64 -3.76
C LEU A 115 2.63 14.74 -4.46
N HIS A 116 3.31 14.40 -5.56
CA HIS A 116 3.76 15.41 -6.50
C HIS A 116 2.50 16.04 -7.12
N PHE A 117 2.01 17.10 -6.47
CA PHE A 117 1.18 18.11 -7.12
C PHE A 117 2.06 18.76 -8.18
N GLN A 118 2.06 18.17 -9.37
CA GLN A 118 2.59 18.84 -10.54
C GLN A 118 1.54 19.88 -10.92
N GLU A 119 1.78 21.15 -10.55
CA GLU A 119 1.06 22.26 -11.14
C GLU A 119 1.25 22.16 -12.66
N CYS A 120 0.16 21.92 -13.38
CA CYS A 120 0.18 21.84 -14.84
C CYS A 120 0.71 23.17 -15.38
N LEU A 121 1.97 23.21 -15.81
CA LEU A 121 2.37 24.21 -16.79
C LEU A 121 1.71 23.79 -18.10
N GLN A 122 0.66 24.52 -18.46
CA GLN A 122 0.01 24.40 -19.76
C GLN A 122 1.02 24.83 -20.83
N ASP A 123 1.42 23.87 -21.65
CA ASP A 123 2.03 24.10 -22.93
C ASP A 123 0.93 24.46 -23.97
N ASP A 124 1.24 25.45 -24.81
CA ASP A 124 0.35 26.17 -25.75
C ASP A 124 -0.32 25.27 -26.83
N SER A 125 -0.14 23.95 -26.75
CA SER A 125 -0.65 22.94 -27.68
C SER A 125 -1.70 21.99 -27.10
N GLY A 126 -2.15 22.18 -25.85
CA GLY A 126 -3.37 21.55 -25.33
C GLY A 126 -3.35 20.01 -25.19
N HIS A 127 -2.18 19.39 -25.13
CA HIS A 127 -2.05 17.94 -24.93
C HIS A 127 -1.62 17.63 -23.49
N SER A 128 -2.57 17.15 -22.67
CA SER A 128 -2.28 16.76 -21.29
C SER A 128 -1.96 15.27 -21.20
N ILE A 129 -0.69 14.93 -20.97
CA ILE A 129 -0.27 13.58 -20.59
C ILE A 129 0.13 13.62 -19.10
N CYS A 130 -0.80 13.24 -18.21
CA CYS A 130 -0.52 13.09 -16.78
C CYS A 130 -0.25 11.62 -16.44
N GLU A 131 0.98 11.23 -16.13
CA GLU A 131 1.22 10.01 -15.36
C GLU A 131 1.52 10.37 -13.91
N GLN A 132 0.82 9.74 -12.97
CA GLN A 132 1.06 9.88 -11.53
C GLN A 132 1.59 8.55 -11.01
N THR A 133 2.63 8.61 -10.19
CA THR A 133 3.33 7.45 -9.62
C THR A 133 3.37 7.60 -8.09
N LEU A 134 2.72 6.68 -7.39
CA LEU A 134 2.68 6.44 -5.94
C LEU A 134 3.85 5.53 -5.51
N VAL A 135 4.88 6.04 -4.85
CA VAL A 135 5.99 5.19 -4.36
C VAL A 135 5.54 4.46 -3.09
N GLY A 136 5.73 3.15 -3.02
CA GLY A 136 5.52 2.26 -1.88
C GLY A 136 6.74 1.42 -1.61
#